data_AF-A0A3C1GD01-F1
#
_entry.id   AF-A0A3C1GD01-F1
#
_cell.length_a   1.000
_cell.length_b   1.000
_cell.length_c   1.000
_cell.angle_alpha   90.00
_cell.angle_beta   90.00
_cell.angle_gamma   90.00
#
_symmetry.space_group_name_H-M   'P 1'
#
loop_
_entity.id
_entity.type
_entity.pdbx_description
1 polymer ?
#
loop_
_entity_poly.entity_id
_entity_poly.type
_entity_poly.pdbx_seq_one_letter_code
_entity_poly.pdbx_strand_id
1 'polypeptide(L)'
;MSEPVHPTVDWTQVERRGYRLFVQVTCPWCKQPRKEDAPTVRYRIKRGTFTGCCYSDRLIHQARADRRPRLPHPAVDWTDLELVTSGYQRLIRVGVTCPRCGRKRYSHTGSTAAKIRSGRFSGLCLPCSPNARIREWTVLSPGRRIDPSKGYVRIGLEAVPDAWKHLWHAMRGSGFFVFEHRLVMAGILGRPLGSNELVDHMDGIKTNNDPANLRLYRRGRNEPGDTTGYGTYYHEWQLALARIRELEA
;
A
#
# COMPACT_ATOMS: atom_id res chain seq x y z
N MET A 1 -37.07 -17.64 38.43
CA MET A 1 -36.24 -16.43 38.21
C MET A 1 -36.82 -15.67 37.04
N SER A 2 -37.11 -14.38 37.19
CA SER A 2 -37.56 -13.55 36.06
C SER A 2 -36.46 -13.43 35.00
N GLU A 3 -36.86 -13.33 33.73
CA GLU A 3 -35.92 -13.07 32.63
C GLU A 3 -35.39 -11.64 32.72
N PRO A 4 -34.11 -11.40 32.38
CA PRO A 4 -33.56 -10.05 32.41
C PRO A 4 -34.14 -9.22 31.26
N VAL A 5 -34.66 -8.04 31.59
CA VAL A 5 -35.26 -7.13 30.60
C VAL A 5 -34.15 -6.50 29.75
N HIS A 6 -34.29 -6.56 28.42
CA HIS A 6 -33.43 -5.85 27.48
C HIS A 6 -34.27 -5.41 26.26
N PRO A 7 -34.18 -4.15 25.81
CA PRO A 7 -35.09 -3.58 24.80
C PRO A 7 -35.00 -4.25 23.42
N THR A 8 -33.93 -4.99 23.16
CA THR A 8 -33.71 -5.68 21.88
C THR A 8 -34.04 -7.16 21.91
N VAL A 9 -34.52 -7.71 23.04
CA VAL A 9 -34.78 -9.13 23.22
C VAL A 9 -36.24 -9.35 23.52
N ASP A 10 -36.88 -10.18 22.72
CA ASP A 10 -38.26 -10.59 22.93
C ASP A 10 -38.28 -11.97 23.59
N TRP A 11 -38.44 -11.99 24.92
CA TRP A 11 -38.53 -13.21 25.71
C TRP A 11 -39.90 -13.90 25.59
N THR A 12 -40.88 -13.31 24.88
CA THR A 12 -42.16 -13.98 24.60
C THR A 12 -42.06 -14.93 23.41
N GLN A 13 -41.09 -14.69 22.51
CA GLN A 13 -40.84 -15.50 21.32
C GLN A 13 -39.67 -16.47 21.52
N VAL A 14 -39.86 -17.45 22.41
CA VAL A 14 -38.87 -18.51 22.66
C VAL A 14 -39.16 -19.73 21.78
N GLU A 15 -38.16 -20.15 21.02
CA GLU A 15 -38.22 -21.37 20.20
C GLU A 15 -37.30 -22.45 20.80
N ARG A 16 -37.81 -23.68 20.90
CA ARG A 16 -37.01 -24.84 21.30
C ARG A 16 -36.48 -25.57 20.07
N ARG A 17 -35.16 -25.75 19.97
CA ARG A 17 -34.50 -26.57 18.93
C ARG A 17 -33.64 -27.63 19.60
N GLY A 18 -34.16 -28.85 19.70
CA GLY A 18 -33.55 -29.92 20.50
C GLY A 18 -33.52 -29.54 21.99
N TYR A 19 -32.34 -29.62 22.61
CA TYR A 19 -32.15 -29.27 24.02
C TYR A 19 -31.89 -27.77 24.26
N ARG A 20 -31.79 -26.96 23.20
CA ARG A 20 -31.46 -25.53 23.30
C ARG A 20 -32.70 -24.66 23.13
N LEU A 21 -32.72 -23.55 23.86
CA LEU A 21 -33.74 -22.51 23.75
C LEU A 21 -33.13 -21.32 23.01
N PHE A 22 -33.88 -20.78 22.06
CA PHE A 22 -33.49 -19.61 21.29
C PHE A 22 -34.51 -18.50 21.50
N VAL A 23 -34.03 -17.27 21.62
CA VAL A 23 -34.87 -16.06 21.74
C VAL A 23 -34.69 -15.17 20.53
N GLN A 24 -35.73 -14.44 20.17
CA GLN A 24 -35.63 -13.43 19.14
C GLN A 24 -34.91 -12.19 19.67
N VAL A 25 -33.90 -11.76 18.93
CA VAL A 25 -33.13 -10.54 19.17
C VAL A 25 -33.23 -9.65 17.94
N THR A 26 -33.71 -8.42 18.11
CA THR A 26 -33.84 -7.45 17.02
C THR A 26 -32.69 -6.46 17.09
N CYS A 27 -31.89 -6.34 16.02
CA CYS A 27 -30.80 -5.38 16.01
C CYS A 27 -31.33 -3.94 16.15
N PRO A 28 -30.82 -3.10 17.06
CA PRO A 28 -31.30 -1.74 17.23
C PRO A 28 -30.99 -0.84 16.03
N TRP A 29 -30.01 -1.19 15.19
CA TRP A 29 -29.60 -0.43 14.00
C TRP A 29 -30.37 -0.86 12.76
N CYS A 30 -30.06 -2.04 12.18
CA CYS A 30 -30.72 -2.49 10.96
C CYS A 30 -32.14 -3.03 11.13
N LYS A 31 -32.64 -3.15 12.37
CA LYS A 31 -33.97 -3.71 12.72
C LYS A 31 -34.20 -5.16 12.29
N GLN A 32 -33.18 -5.86 11.80
CA GLN A 32 -33.31 -7.26 11.41
C GLN A 32 -33.41 -8.18 12.64
N PRO A 33 -34.44 -9.05 12.72
CA PRO A 33 -34.55 -10.04 13.78
C PRO A 33 -33.59 -11.20 13.53
N ARG A 34 -33.09 -11.81 14.61
CA ARG A 34 -32.30 -13.05 14.58
C ARG A 34 -32.57 -13.89 15.82
N LYS A 35 -32.28 -15.18 15.73
CA LYS A 35 -32.41 -16.11 16.86
C LYS A 35 -31.05 -16.33 17.51
N GLU A 36 -30.95 -16.08 18.80
CA GLU A 36 -29.74 -16.34 19.61
C GLU A 36 -30.04 -17.30 20.75
N ASP A 37 -29.02 -18.05 21.18
CA ASP A 37 -29.11 -18.98 22.30
C ASP A 37 -29.48 -18.24 23.60
N ALA A 38 -30.64 -18.57 24.16
CA ALA A 38 -31.24 -17.88 25.28
C ALA A 38 -30.36 -17.88 26.55
N PRO A 39 -29.73 -19.00 26.96
CA PRO A 39 -28.76 -18.99 28.06
C PRO A 39 -27.61 -18.00 27.84
N THR A 40 -27.06 -17.97 26.63
CA THR A 40 -25.96 -17.07 26.27
C THR A 40 -26.40 -15.60 26.32
N VAL A 41 -27.57 -15.27 25.78
CA VAL A 41 -28.15 -13.91 25.83
C VAL A 41 -28.37 -13.48 27.28
N ARG A 42 -29.00 -14.33 28.10
CA ARG A 42 -29.25 -14.07 29.53
C ARG A 42 -27.95 -13.76 30.28
N TYR A 43 -26.92 -14.57 30.06
CA TYR A 43 -25.60 -14.38 30.67
C TYR A 43 -24.98 -13.02 30.28
N ARG A 44 -24.99 -12.68 28.99
CA ARG A 44 -24.41 -11.41 28.51
C ARG A 44 -25.17 -10.18 29.01
N ILE A 45 -26.50 -10.25 29.12
CA ILE A 45 -27.31 -9.16 29.70
C ILE A 45 -26.98 -8.97 31.17
N LYS A 46 -26.93 -10.06 31.95
CA LYS A 46 -26.55 -10.00 33.38
C LYS A 46 -25.15 -9.42 33.59
N ARG A 47 -24.22 -9.64 32.66
CA ARG A 47 -22.87 -9.06 32.67
C ARG A 47 -22.79 -7.63 32.10
N GLY A 48 -23.88 -7.07 31.59
CA GLY A 48 -23.88 -5.76 30.92
C GLY A 48 -23.08 -5.72 29.61
N THR A 49 -22.81 -6.88 28.99
CA THR A 49 -22.00 -6.98 27.75
C THR A 49 -22.85 -7.21 26.50
N PHE A 50 -24.16 -7.42 26.66
CA PHE A 50 -25.08 -7.63 25.55
C PHE A 50 -25.48 -6.29 24.92
N THR A 51 -25.27 -6.15 23.62
CA THR A 51 -25.59 -4.91 22.88
C THR A 51 -26.82 -5.03 22.00
N GLY A 52 -27.37 -6.24 21.81
CA GLY A 52 -28.44 -6.50 20.84
C GLY A 52 -28.05 -6.34 19.37
N CYS A 53 -26.88 -5.77 19.05
CA CYS A 53 -26.45 -5.47 17.69
C CYS A 53 -26.11 -6.75 16.91
N CYS A 54 -26.53 -6.81 15.64
CA CYS A 54 -26.08 -7.86 14.74
C CYS A 54 -24.56 -7.75 14.52
N TYR A 55 -23.92 -8.82 14.05
CA TYR A 55 -22.45 -8.81 13.88
C TYR A 55 -21.97 -7.68 12.96
N SER A 56 -22.66 -7.44 11.84
CA SER A 56 -22.30 -6.39 10.88
C SER A 56 -22.41 -4.99 11.49
N ASP A 57 -23.56 -4.66 12.08
CA ASP A 57 -23.79 -3.36 12.73
C ASP A 57 -22.89 -3.16 13.94
N ARG A 58 -22.59 -4.23 14.69
CA ARG A 58 -21.63 -4.17 15.79
C ARG A 58 -20.24 -3.76 15.29
N LEU A 59 -19.80 -4.22 14.13
CA LEU A 59 -18.51 -3.80 13.57
C LEU A 59 -18.48 -2.34 13.11
N ILE A 60 -19.62 -1.85 12.61
CA ILE A 60 -19.78 -0.49 12.08
C ILE A 60 -19.97 0.52 13.20
N HIS A 61 -20.94 0.28 14.10
CA HIS A 61 -21.44 1.25 15.05
C HIS A 61 -20.85 1.13 16.46
N GLN A 62 -20.32 -0.04 16.85
CA GLN A 62 -19.73 -0.15 18.19
C GLN A 62 -18.39 0.59 18.21
N ALA A 63 -18.36 1.71 18.95
CA ALA A 63 -17.12 2.38 19.30
C ALA A 63 -16.24 1.37 20.05
N ARG A 64 -15.07 1.05 19.49
CA ARG A 64 -14.07 0.32 20.24
C ARG A 64 -13.26 1.34 21.03
N ALA A 65 -13.20 1.19 22.34
CA ALA A 65 -12.54 2.16 23.24
C ALA A 65 -11.04 2.36 22.91
N ASP A 66 -10.40 1.38 22.26
CA ASP A 66 -9.01 1.41 21.82
C ASP A 66 -8.79 2.16 20.49
N ARG A 67 -9.86 2.50 19.76
CA ARG A 67 -9.73 3.19 18.47
C ARG A 67 -9.39 4.65 18.70
N ARG A 68 -8.17 5.01 18.32
CA ARG A 68 -7.76 6.41 18.15
C ARG A 68 -8.83 7.19 17.36
N PRO A 69 -9.07 8.46 17.71
CA PRO A 69 -10.08 9.28 17.05
C PRO A 69 -9.82 9.38 15.54
N ARG A 70 -10.90 9.42 14.78
CA ARG A 70 -10.89 9.67 13.34
C ARG A 70 -10.83 11.19 13.14
N LEU A 71 -9.67 11.69 12.71
CA LEU A 71 -9.53 13.11 12.40
C LEU A 71 -10.44 13.47 11.21
N PRO A 72 -11.12 14.63 11.24
CA PRO A 72 -11.92 15.10 10.12
C PRO A 72 -11.01 15.39 8.92
N HIS A 73 -11.54 15.19 7.71
CA HIS A 73 -10.85 15.52 6.47
C HIS A 73 -11.89 15.87 5.40
N PRO A 74 -11.73 16.96 4.63
CA PRO A 74 -12.77 17.45 3.70
C PRO A 74 -13.15 16.44 2.61
N ALA A 75 -12.20 15.59 2.21
CA ALA A 75 -12.42 14.54 1.22
C ALA A 75 -12.99 13.22 1.79
N VAL A 76 -13.23 13.10 3.10
CA VAL A 76 -13.63 11.82 3.74
C VAL A 76 -14.90 12.01 4.55
N ASP A 77 -15.90 11.20 4.25
CA ASP A 77 -17.14 11.12 5.01
C ASP A 77 -17.09 9.87 5.90
N TRP A 78 -16.81 10.05 7.19
CA TRP A 78 -16.72 8.94 8.16
C TRP A 78 -18.06 8.30 8.50
N THR A 79 -19.17 8.87 8.05
CA THR A 79 -20.53 8.33 8.22
C THR A 79 -20.93 7.44 7.05
N ASP A 80 -20.37 7.67 5.86
CA ASP A 80 -20.55 6.85 4.67
C ASP A 80 -19.63 5.61 4.71
N LEU A 81 -20.14 4.53 5.31
CA LEU A 81 -19.40 3.29 5.51
C LEU A 81 -20.01 2.16 4.69
N GLU A 82 -19.14 1.35 4.08
CA GLU A 82 -19.50 0.17 3.30
C GLU A 82 -18.80 -1.06 3.90
N LEU A 83 -19.56 -2.14 4.12
CA LEU A 83 -19.00 -3.43 4.53
C LEU A 83 -18.75 -4.30 3.29
N VAL A 84 -17.48 -4.58 2.99
CA VAL A 84 -17.08 -5.40 1.83
C VAL A 84 -16.47 -6.71 2.31
N THR A 85 -16.85 -7.81 1.66
CA THR A 85 -16.24 -9.13 1.89
C THR A 85 -15.15 -9.36 0.83
N SER A 86 -13.92 -9.62 1.27
CA SER A 86 -12.77 -9.91 0.41
C SER A 86 -12.15 -11.23 0.85
N GLY A 87 -12.47 -12.32 0.14
CA GLY A 87 -12.18 -13.68 0.61
C GLY A 87 -12.90 -13.95 1.93
N TYR A 88 -12.17 -14.42 2.95
CA TYR A 88 -12.72 -14.67 4.29
C TYR A 88 -12.79 -13.44 5.18
N GLN A 89 -12.25 -12.29 4.74
CA GLN A 89 -12.17 -11.09 5.55
C GLN A 89 -13.35 -10.14 5.26
N ARG A 90 -13.94 -9.60 6.32
CA ARG A 90 -14.92 -8.50 6.23
C ARG A 90 -14.23 -7.19 6.58
N LEU A 91 -14.25 -6.26 5.64
CA LEU A 91 -13.55 -4.98 5.73
C LEU A 91 -14.57 -3.84 5.71
N ILE A 92 -14.36 -2.84 6.57
CA ILE A 92 -15.13 -1.60 6.51
C ILE A 92 -14.36 -0.59 5.68
N ARG A 93 -15.02 -0.10 4.62
CA ARG A 93 -14.54 1.00 3.79
C ARG A 93 -15.29 2.28 4.13
N VAL A 94 -14.65 3.41 3.87
CA VAL A 94 -15.17 4.75 4.07
C VAL A 94 -15.28 5.47 2.73
N GLY A 95 -16.34 6.25 2.56
CA GLY A 95 -16.54 7.16 1.45
C GLY A 95 -15.46 8.22 1.37
N VAL A 96 -14.85 8.35 0.20
CA VAL A 96 -13.85 9.35 -0.11
C VAL A 96 -14.23 10.05 -1.41
N THR A 97 -14.45 11.36 -1.35
CA THR A 97 -14.77 12.21 -2.51
C THR A 97 -13.51 12.93 -2.96
N CYS A 98 -13.11 12.75 -4.22
CA CYS A 98 -11.95 13.46 -4.77
C CYS A 98 -12.20 14.98 -4.77
N PRO A 99 -11.36 15.79 -4.10
CA PRO A 99 -11.58 17.24 -4.05
C PRO A 99 -11.37 17.93 -5.42
N ARG A 100 -10.70 17.27 -6.37
CA ARG A 100 -10.42 17.83 -7.70
C ARG A 100 -11.49 17.53 -8.75
N CYS A 101 -12.07 16.33 -8.74
CA CYS A 101 -13.01 15.90 -9.78
C CYS A 101 -14.36 15.43 -9.24
N GLY A 102 -14.59 15.52 -7.93
CA GLY A 102 -15.84 15.07 -7.29
C GLY A 102 -16.07 13.55 -7.28
N ARG A 103 -15.22 12.75 -7.94
CA ARG A 103 -15.42 11.29 -8.01
C ARG A 103 -15.37 10.65 -6.62
N LYS A 104 -16.49 10.03 -6.24
CA LYS A 104 -16.64 9.24 -5.01
C LYS A 104 -16.03 7.85 -5.17
N ARG A 105 -15.39 7.35 -4.11
CA ARG A 105 -14.83 5.99 -4.03
C ARG A 105 -14.75 5.51 -2.60
N TYR A 106 -14.64 4.21 -2.40
CA TYR A 106 -14.51 3.60 -1.08
C TYR A 106 -13.06 3.18 -0.79
N SER A 107 -12.54 3.53 0.39
CA SER A 107 -11.18 3.19 0.82
C SER A 107 -11.16 2.52 2.19
N HIS A 108 -10.10 1.78 2.51
CA HIS A 108 -10.00 1.11 3.81
C HIS A 108 -9.95 2.14 4.96
N THR A 109 -10.83 2.00 5.94
CA THR A 109 -10.99 2.94 7.07
C THR A 109 -9.68 3.16 7.83
N GLY A 110 -9.02 2.08 8.27
CA GLY A 110 -7.79 2.17 9.07
C GLY A 110 -6.63 2.80 8.30
N SER A 111 -6.47 2.43 7.04
CA SER A 111 -5.40 2.97 6.18
C SER A 111 -5.63 4.45 5.88
N THR A 112 -6.88 4.85 5.67
CA THR A 112 -7.27 6.25 5.45
C THR A 112 -6.99 7.09 6.70
N ALA A 113 -7.42 6.62 7.87
CA ALA A 113 -7.19 7.31 9.14
C ALA A 113 -5.69 7.47 9.45
N ALA A 114 -4.88 6.43 9.21
CA ALA A 114 -3.44 6.49 9.41
C ALA A 114 -2.74 7.50 8.47
N LYS A 115 -3.18 7.58 7.21
CA LYS A 115 -2.66 8.56 6.25
C LYS A 115 -3.04 9.99 6.63
N ILE A 116 -4.28 10.22 7.06
CA ILE A 116 -4.73 11.55 7.54
C ILE A 116 -3.89 11.99 8.74
N ARG A 117 -3.71 11.10 9.73
CA ARG A 117 -2.88 11.40 10.91
C ARG A 117 -1.42 11.70 10.59
N SER A 118 -0.88 11.12 9.52
CA SER A 118 0.50 11.41 9.09
C SER A 118 0.61 12.53 8.08
N GLY A 119 -0.47 13.27 7.79
CA GLY A 119 -0.48 14.34 6.79
C GLY A 119 -0.29 13.88 5.34
N ARG A 120 -0.32 12.57 5.07
CA ARG A 120 -0.05 11.99 3.74
C ARG A 120 -1.31 11.73 2.91
N PHE A 121 -2.49 12.04 3.44
CA PHE A 121 -3.75 11.81 2.74
C PHE A 121 -4.19 13.07 1.98
N SER A 122 -4.20 13.01 0.65
CA SER A 122 -4.66 14.13 -0.19
C SER A 122 -6.12 14.06 -0.59
N GLY A 123 -6.80 12.93 -0.40
CA GLY A 123 -8.15 12.70 -0.92
C GLY A 123 -8.25 12.58 -2.44
N LEU A 124 -7.20 12.85 -3.21
CA LEU A 124 -7.20 12.79 -4.68
C LEU A 124 -7.37 11.36 -5.19
N CYS A 125 -8.22 11.18 -6.22
CA CYS A 125 -8.33 9.91 -6.92
C CYS A 125 -7.08 9.64 -7.78
N LEU A 126 -6.90 8.39 -8.21
CA LEU A 126 -5.69 8.00 -8.93
C LEU A 126 -5.45 8.85 -10.19
N PRO A 127 -6.44 9.24 -11.02
CA PRO A 127 -6.22 10.14 -12.16
C PRO A 127 -5.91 11.61 -11.79
N CYS A 128 -6.40 12.08 -10.64
CA CYS A 128 -6.23 13.48 -10.23
C CYS A 128 -4.99 13.73 -9.38
N SER A 129 -4.40 12.66 -8.84
CA SER A 129 -3.17 12.71 -8.07
C SER A 129 -2.04 13.26 -8.94
N PRO A 130 -1.13 14.10 -8.43
CA PRO A 130 0.10 14.41 -9.18
C PRO A 130 0.96 13.15 -9.39
N ASN A 131 0.81 12.17 -8.49
CA ASN A 131 1.38 10.83 -8.63
C ASN A 131 0.50 9.88 -9.46
N ALA A 132 -0.54 10.39 -10.14
CA ALA A 132 -1.27 9.70 -11.19
C ALA A 132 -0.27 9.40 -12.29
N ARG A 133 0.47 8.30 -12.11
CA ARG A 133 1.61 7.87 -12.90
C ARG A 133 1.57 8.50 -14.29
N ILE A 134 2.58 9.30 -14.62
CA ILE A 134 3.05 9.38 -16.00
C ILE A 134 3.20 7.90 -16.39
N ARG A 135 2.27 7.39 -17.19
CA ARG A 135 2.23 5.98 -17.62
C ARG A 135 2.70 5.84 -19.05
N GLU A 136 2.97 6.96 -19.69
CA GLU A 136 3.42 6.97 -21.05
C GLU A 136 4.85 6.50 -21.07
N TRP A 137 5.02 5.32 -21.63
CA TRP A 137 6.33 4.75 -21.89
C TRP A 137 6.95 5.52 -23.04
N THR A 138 8.10 6.14 -22.81
CA THR A 138 8.91 6.66 -23.93
C THR A 138 9.61 5.49 -24.59
N VAL A 139 9.20 5.15 -25.81
CA VAL A 139 9.86 4.13 -26.63
C VAL A 139 11.08 4.77 -27.29
N LEU A 140 12.27 4.22 -27.03
CA LEU A 140 13.52 4.70 -27.65
C LEU A 140 13.81 3.93 -28.94
N SER A 141 13.58 2.62 -28.92
CA SER A 141 13.74 1.71 -30.06
C SER A 141 12.96 0.40 -29.78
N PRO A 142 12.84 -0.54 -30.74
CA PRO A 142 12.42 -1.90 -30.41
C PRO A 142 13.24 -2.43 -29.23
N GLY A 143 12.56 -3.00 -28.24
CA GLY A 143 13.16 -3.52 -27.01
C GLY A 143 13.62 -2.49 -25.98
N ARG A 144 13.72 -1.19 -26.30
CA ARG A 144 14.23 -0.15 -25.37
C ARG A 144 13.16 0.88 -25.01
N ARG A 145 12.85 1.01 -23.72
CA ARG A 145 11.80 1.93 -23.23
C ARG A 145 12.19 2.57 -21.90
N ILE A 146 11.83 3.83 -21.68
CA ILE A 146 12.05 4.53 -20.41
C ILE A 146 10.90 4.21 -19.45
N ASP A 147 11.23 3.75 -18.24
CA ASP A 147 10.29 3.53 -17.15
C ASP A 147 9.76 4.88 -16.65
N PRO A 148 8.47 5.21 -16.86
CA PRO A 148 7.98 6.54 -16.55
C PRO A 148 7.82 6.78 -15.03
N SER A 149 7.92 5.73 -14.22
CA SER A 149 7.94 5.86 -12.76
C SER A 149 9.33 6.09 -12.20
N LYS A 150 10.39 5.64 -12.88
CA LYS A 150 11.75 5.64 -12.32
C LYS A 150 12.78 6.39 -13.15
N GLY A 151 12.53 6.60 -14.45
CA GLY A 151 13.43 7.23 -15.41
C GLY A 151 14.50 6.30 -16.02
N TYR A 152 14.58 5.03 -15.61
CA TYR A 152 15.57 4.10 -16.14
C TYR A 152 15.16 3.51 -17.49
N VAL A 153 16.14 3.27 -18.35
CA VAL A 153 15.93 2.50 -19.58
C VAL A 153 15.79 1.01 -19.25
N ARG A 154 14.68 0.41 -19.70
CA ARG A 154 14.44 -1.03 -19.70
C ARG A 154 14.80 -1.58 -21.08
N ILE A 155 15.55 -2.68 -21.09
CA ILE A 155 15.96 -3.39 -22.30
C ILE A 155 15.37 -4.81 -22.33
N GLY A 156 14.57 -5.09 -23.35
CA GLY A 156 14.03 -6.40 -23.67
C GLY A 156 14.99 -7.21 -24.54
N LEU A 157 14.78 -8.53 -24.60
CA LEU A 157 15.68 -9.48 -25.28
C LEU A 157 16.00 -9.10 -26.74
N GLU A 158 15.03 -8.53 -27.45
CA GLU A 158 15.17 -8.10 -28.86
C GLU A 158 16.19 -6.99 -29.09
N ALA A 159 16.50 -6.18 -28.06
CA ALA A 159 17.48 -5.11 -28.12
C ALA A 159 18.85 -5.51 -27.56
N VAL A 160 19.00 -6.73 -27.04
CA VAL A 160 20.24 -7.20 -26.41
C VAL A 160 21.14 -7.83 -27.48
N PRO A 161 22.41 -7.41 -27.60
CA PRO A 161 23.37 -8.07 -28.48
C PRO A 161 23.51 -9.57 -28.15
N ASP A 162 23.70 -10.41 -29.17
CA ASP A 162 23.77 -11.88 -29.00
C ASP A 162 24.79 -12.30 -27.94
N ALA A 163 25.96 -11.67 -27.95
CA ALA A 163 27.02 -11.90 -26.97
C ALA A 163 26.57 -11.72 -25.51
N TRP A 164 25.56 -10.86 -25.25
CA TRP A 164 25.10 -10.51 -23.91
C TRP A 164 23.76 -11.17 -23.53
N LYS A 165 23.16 -11.97 -24.41
CA LYS A 165 21.88 -12.63 -24.13
C LYS A 165 21.96 -13.54 -22.90
N HIS A 166 23.08 -14.22 -22.69
CA HIS A 166 23.30 -15.06 -21.50
C HIS A 166 23.26 -14.24 -20.19
N LEU A 167 23.85 -13.03 -20.18
CA LEU A 167 23.78 -12.09 -19.04
C LEU A 167 22.36 -11.63 -18.79
N TRP A 168 21.62 -11.29 -19.86
CA TRP A 168 20.23 -10.87 -19.76
C TRP A 168 19.34 -11.98 -19.16
N HIS A 169 19.49 -13.23 -19.63
CA HIS A 169 18.74 -14.38 -19.11
C HIS A 169 19.00 -14.61 -17.63
N ALA A 170 20.24 -14.46 -17.18
CA ALA A 170 20.61 -14.60 -15.78
C ALA A 170 20.03 -13.47 -14.89
N MET A 171 19.82 -12.27 -15.43
CA MET A 171 19.47 -11.08 -14.64
C MET A 171 17.99 -10.68 -14.66
N ARG A 172 17.18 -11.12 -15.63
CA ARG A 172 15.79 -10.66 -15.82
C ARG A 172 14.82 -11.04 -14.69
N GLY A 173 15.16 -12.03 -13.85
CA GLY A 173 14.26 -12.59 -12.84
C GLY A 173 12.97 -13.14 -13.48
N SER A 174 11.81 -12.81 -12.90
CA SER A 174 10.49 -13.15 -13.47
C SER A 174 10.00 -12.20 -14.57
N GLY A 175 10.77 -11.14 -14.87
CA GLY A 175 10.41 -10.13 -15.86
C GLY A 175 10.79 -10.49 -17.29
N PHE A 176 10.34 -9.64 -18.21
CA PHE A 176 10.70 -9.66 -19.64
C PHE A 176 11.67 -8.54 -20.03
N PHE A 177 12.41 -7.99 -19.05
CA PHE A 177 13.39 -6.93 -19.29
C PHE A 177 14.49 -6.96 -18.22
N VAL A 178 15.60 -6.31 -18.52
CA VAL A 178 16.66 -5.92 -17.58
C VAL A 178 16.80 -4.39 -17.65
N PHE A 179 17.36 -3.75 -16.61
CA PHE A 179 17.70 -2.33 -16.73
C PHE A 179 19.00 -2.16 -17.51
N GLU A 180 19.04 -1.24 -18.47
CA GLU A 180 20.16 -1.08 -19.40
C GLU A 180 21.49 -0.81 -18.69
N HIS A 181 21.53 0.15 -17.74
CA HIS A 181 22.72 0.41 -16.91
C HIS A 181 23.28 -0.85 -16.23
N ARG A 182 22.41 -1.74 -15.74
CA ARG A 182 22.84 -3.01 -15.12
C ARG A 182 23.40 -3.98 -16.14
N LEU A 183 22.80 -4.05 -17.33
CA LEU A 183 23.26 -4.93 -18.40
C LEU A 183 24.61 -4.47 -18.96
N VAL A 184 24.79 -3.15 -19.17
CA VAL A 184 26.07 -2.55 -19.58
C VAL A 184 27.16 -2.89 -18.55
N MET A 185 26.89 -2.67 -17.26
CA MET A 185 27.85 -3.01 -16.20
C MET A 185 28.16 -4.52 -16.14
N ALA A 186 27.17 -5.39 -16.32
CA ALA A 186 27.40 -6.83 -16.42
C ALA A 186 28.28 -7.22 -17.62
N GLY A 187 28.09 -6.54 -18.76
CA GLY A 187 28.90 -6.72 -19.96
C GLY A 187 30.36 -6.34 -19.72
N ILE A 188 30.63 -5.23 -19.03
CA ILE A 188 31.98 -4.80 -18.65
C ILE A 188 32.65 -5.84 -17.74
N LEU A 189 31.91 -6.38 -16.76
CA LEU A 189 32.43 -7.39 -15.83
C LEU A 189 32.57 -8.79 -16.45
N GLY A 190 31.93 -9.04 -17.60
CA GLY A 190 31.84 -10.38 -18.21
C GLY A 190 31.04 -11.39 -17.38
N ARG A 191 30.23 -10.95 -16.41
CA ARG A 191 29.39 -11.82 -15.58
C ARG A 191 28.08 -11.14 -15.13
N PRO A 192 27.04 -11.92 -14.79
CA PRO A 192 25.81 -11.35 -14.23
C PRO A 192 26.07 -10.61 -12.91
N LEU A 193 25.30 -9.55 -12.67
CA LEU A 193 25.31 -8.84 -11.39
C LEU A 193 24.56 -9.62 -10.31
N GLY A 194 25.14 -9.69 -9.12
CA GLY A 194 24.50 -10.24 -7.94
C GLY A 194 23.36 -9.38 -7.40
N SER A 195 22.56 -9.94 -6.50
CA SER A 195 21.42 -9.25 -5.85
C SER A 195 21.84 -8.07 -4.97
N ASN A 196 23.06 -8.12 -4.43
CA ASN A 196 23.64 -7.06 -3.60
C ASN A 196 24.46 -6.03 -4.41
N GLU A 197 24.63 -6.26 -5.71
CA GLU A 197 25.36 -5.37 -6.62
C GLU A 197 24.38 -4.36 -7.23
N LEU A 198 24.61 -3.09 -6.93
CA LEU A 198 23.81 -1.95 -7.35
C LEU A 198 24.64 -1.11 -8.33
N VAL A 199 23.98 -0.51 -9.30
CA VAL A 199 24.62 0.35 -10.30
C VAL A 199 23.91 1.69 -10.29
N ASP A 200 24.67 2.78 -10.22
CA ASP A 200 24.17 4.15 -10.22
C ASP A 200 24.77 4.96 -11.36
N HIS A 201 24.13 6.08 -11.67
CA HIS A 201 24.54 7.06 -12.67
C HIS A 201 25.30 8.20 -11.98
N MET A 202 26.54 8.44 -12.40
CA MET A 202 27.42 9.43 -11.80
C MET A 202 26.91 10.86 -12.07
N ASP A 203 26.43 11.14 -13.28
CA ASP A 203 25.81 12.42 -13.64
C ASP A 203 24.36 12.61 -13.14
N GLY A 204 23.76 11.59 -12.51
CA GLY A 204 22.35 11.57 -12.11
C GLY A 204 21.34 11.42 -13.26
N ILE A 205 21.80 11.35 -14.52
CA ILE A 205 20.96 11.18 -15.71
C ILE A 205 20.76 9.69 -15.97
N LYS A 206 19.62 9.16 -15.55
CA LYS A 206 19.29 7.71 -15.58
C LYS A 206 19.21 7.08 -16.98
N THR A 207 19.22 7.91 -18.02
CA THR A 207 19.24 7.48 -19.43
C THR A 207 20.65 7.47 -20.01
N ASN A 208 21.64 8.08 -19.36
CA ASN A 208 23.03 8.07 -19.80
C ASN A 208 23.72 6.78 -19.33
N ASN A 209 23.56 5.70 -20.12
CA ASN A 209 24.13 4.39 -19.79
C ASN A 209 25.55 4.19 -20.33
N ASP A 210 26.30 5.27 -20.58
CA ASP A 210 27.71 5.19 -20.94
C ASP A 210 28.50 4.47 -19.82
N PRO A 211 29.35 3.47 -20.13
CA PRO A 211 30.22 2.80 -19.16
C PRO A 211 30.95 3.75 -18.20
N ALA A 212 31.46 4.87 -18.72
CA ALA A 212 32.20 5.87 -17.95
C ALA A 212 31.29 6.75 -17.07
N ASN A 213 29.97 6.62 -17.16
CA ASN A 213 28.99 7.26 -16.29
C ASN A 213 28.39 6.30 -15.24
N LEU A 214 28.74 5.02 -15.28
CA LEU A 214 28.15 4.01 -14.39
C LEU A 214 29.12 3.64 -13.26
N ARG A 215 28.59 3.61 -12.04
CA ARG A 215 29.31 3.14 -10.86
C ARG A 215 28.65 1.92 -10.26
N LEU A 216 29.42 0.86 -10.02
CA LEU A 216 29.01 -0.34 -9.29
C LEU A 216 29.30 -0.16 -7.79
N TYR A 217 28.37 -0.52 -6.91
CA TYR A 217 28.57 -0.55 -5.47
C TYR A 217 27.81 -1.72 -4.82
N ARG A 218 28.19 -2.10 -3.60
CA ARG A 218 27.59 -3.25 -2.88
C ARG A 218 26.74 -2.79 -1.71
N ARG A 219 25.48 -3.22 -1.68
CA ARG A 219 24.57 -2.92 -0.57
C ARG A 219 25.19 -3.36 0.77
N GLY A 220 25.24 -2.43 1.73
CA GLY A 220 25.67 -2.72 3.11
C GLY A 220 27.18 -2.79 3.30
N ARG A 221 27.98 -2.52 2.26
CA ARG A 221 29.40 -2.19 2.41
C ARG A 221 29.53 -0.68 2.22
N ASN A 222 30.14 0.00 3.18
CA ASN A 222 30.50 1.41 3.03
C ASN A 222 31.91 1.43 2.42
N GLU A 223 32.01 1.22 1.11
CA GLU A 223 33.30 1.43 0.43
C GLU A 223 33.56 2.95 0.35
N PRO A 224 34.81 3.42 0.26
CA PRO A 224 35.11 4.85 0.15
C PRO A 224 34.31 5.50 -1.00
N GLY A 225 33.37 6.40 -0.67
CA GLY A 225 32.41 6.98 -1.63
C GLY A 225 30.96 6.44 -1.51
N ASP A 226 30.71 5.54 -0.58
CA ASP A 226 29.39 5.04 -0.20
C ASP A 226 28.92 5.69 1.11
N THR A 227 27.92 6.56 1.04
CA THR A 227 27.16 6.94 2.25
C THR A 227 26.09 5.93 2.59
N THR A 228 25.69 5.94 3.85
CA THR A 228 24.47 5.31 4.37
C THR A 228 23.22 5.96 3.76
N GLY A 229 22.96 5.69 2.48
CA GLY A 229 21.86 6.30 1.74
C GLY A 229 21.67 5.61 0.40
N TYR A 230 20.41 5.41 0.02
CA TYR A 230 20.04 4.95 -1.31
C TYR A 230 20.50 6.00 -2.34
N GLY A 231 21.65 5.77 -3.00
CA GLY A 231 22.08 6.40 -4.25
C GLY A 231 21.86 7.91 -4.41
N THR A 232 22.49 8.73 -3.56
CA THR A 232 22.43 10.21 -3.67
C THR A 232 23.78 10.92 -3.44
N TYR A 233 24.86 10.19 -3.17
CA TYR A 233 26.15 10.78 -2.79
C TYR A 233 26.90 11.50 -3.93
N TYR A 234 26.53 11.22 -5.19
CA TYR A 234 27.35 11.62 -6.34
C TYR A 234 27.32 13.11 -6.67
N HIS A 235 26.20 13.79 -6.42
CA HIS A 235 26.06 15.22 -6.67
C HIS A 235 26.64 16.06 -5.53
N GLU A 236 26.49 15.61 -4.29
CA GLU A 236 26.96 16.33 -3.09
C GLU A 236 28.50 16.34 -2.99
N TRP A 237 29.18 15.27 -3.44
CA TRP A 237 30.64 15.23 -3.54
C TRP A 237 31.20 16.07 -4.69
N GLN A 238 30.52 16.12 -5.84
CA GLN A 238 30.93 16.97 -6.96
C GLN A 238 30.83 18.47 -6.64
N LEU A 239 29.80 18.90 -5.90
CA LEU A 239 29.69 20.27 -5.36
C LEU A 239 30.76 20.58 -4.31
N ALA A 240 31.13 19.61 -3.48
CA ALA A 240 32.20 19.79 -2.49
C ALA A 240 33.57 19.99 -3.16
N LEU A 241 33.92 19.19 -4.18
CA LEU A 241 35.17 19.34 -4.95
C LEU A 241 35.24 20.65 -5.74
N ALA A 242 34.11 21.10 -6.32
CA ALA A 242 34.05 22.39 -6.99
C ALA A 242 34.27 23.54 -5.99
N ARG A 243 33.68 23.45 -4.80
CA ARG A 243 33.81 24.44 -3.74
C ARG A 243 35.22 24.52 -3.15
N ILE A 244 35.94 23.41 -3.03
CA ILE A 244 37.33 23.40 -2.56
C ILE A 244 38.25 24.10 -3.57
N ARG A 245 38.08 23.83 -4.87
CA ARG A 245 38.87 24.48 -5.93
C ARG A 245 38.66 25.99 -5.99
N GLU A 246 37.44 26.45 -5.73
CA GLU A 246 37.09 27.88 -5.67
C GLU A 246 37.69 28.59 -4.45
N LEU A 247 38.00 27.85 -3.39
CA LEU A 247 38.62 28.38 -2.16
C LEU A 247 40.16 28.34 -2.21
N GLU A 248 40.73 27.51 -3.09
CA GLU A 248 42.19 27.38 -3.30
C GLU A 248 42.73 28.29 -4.41
N ALA A 249 41.83 28.91 -5.20
CA ALA A 249 42.15 29.87 -6.25
C ALA A 249 42.07 31.31 -5.72
#